data_AF-A0AAW5HI57-F1
#
_entry.id   AF-A0AAW5HI57-F1
#
_cell.length_a   1.000
_cell.length_b   1.000
_cell.length_c   1.000
_cell.angle_alpha   90.00
_cell.angle_beta   90.00
_cell.angle_gamma   90.00
#
_symmetry.space_group_name_H-M   'P 1'
#
loop_
_entity.id
_entity.type
_entity.pdbx_description
1 polymer ?
#
loop_
_entity_poly.entity_id
_entity_poly.type
_entity_poly.pdbx_seq_one_letter_code
_entity_poly.pdbx_strand_id
1 'polypeptide(L)'
;MPCTPVLSALLLLFSVAASAYAQAGERSAPARSNNASTLLIETASQQYADGQLDQAAATLERALHIQPNNPATLHYLGVLRLQQGQYEQAENLALRSNLRVGANHALRNRNLQLIEAAHKAQRPDMLPTTAH
;
A
#
# COMPACT_ATOMS: atom_id res chain seq x y z
N MET A 1 -49.02 55.68 -28.81
CA MET A 1 -48.83 54.39 -29.52
C MET A 1 -47.69 54.55 -30.51
N PRO A 2 -46.90 53.51 -30.79
CA PRO A 2 -46.29 52.46 -29.96
C PRO A 2 -44.73 52.66 -30.03
N CYS A 3 -43.79 51.85 -29.57
CA CYS A 3 -43.73 50.40 -29.39
C CYS A 3 -42.56 50.06 -28.45
N THR A 4 -42.71 48.94 -27.77
CA THR A 4 -41.85 48.40 -26.70
C THR A 4 -40.72 47.51 -27.29
N PRO A 5 -40.10 46.53 -26.57
CA PRO A 5 -38.64 46.35 -26.51
C PRO A 5 -38.18 45.02 -27.15
N VAL A 6 -36.91 44.89 -27.54
CA VAL A 6 -36.32 43.56 -27.86
C VAL A 6 -34.83 43.64 -27.49
N LEU A 7 -34.41 43.03 -26.38
CA LEU A 7 -33.82 41.69 -26.31
C LEU A 7 -32.61 41.49 -27.25
N SER A 8 -31.49 41.05 -26.66
CA SER A 8 -30.37 40.32 -27.30
C SER A 8 -29.15 41.12 -27.76
N ALA A 9 -28.15 41.24 -26.88
CA ALA A 9 -26.72 41.09 -27.20
C ALA A 9 -25.99 40.89 -25.86
N LEU A 10 -25.89 39.67 -25.33
CA LEU A 10 -24.84 38.72 -25.71
C LEU A 10 -23.47 39.42 -25.80
N LEU A 11 -22.68 39.35 -24.73
CA LEU A 11 -21.30 38.86 -24.74
C LEU A 11 -20.67 39.05 -23.35
N LEU A 12 -20.84 38.01 -22.53
CA LEU A 12 -19.87 37.59 -21.53
C LEU A 12 -18.49 37.58 -22.17
N LEU A 13 -17.54 38.39 -21.70
CA LEU A 13 -16.09 38.20 -21.86
C LEU A 13 -15.37 39.33 -21.11
N PHE A 14 -14.57 38.95 -20.10
CA PHE A 14 -13.45 39.64 -19.41
C PHE A 14 -13.54 39.24 -17.93
N SER A 15 -12.60 38.56 -17.28
CA SER A 15 -11.28 38.04 -17.67
C SER A 15 -10.98 36.94 -16.65
N VAL A 16 -11.05 35.68 -17.07
CA VAL A 16 -10.49 34.55 -16.30
C VAL A 16 -8.98 34.61 -16.47
N ALA A 17 -8.31 35.33 -15.57
CA ALA A 17 -6.85 35.40 -15.53
C ALA A 17 -6.35 35.29 -14.08
N ALA A 18 -6.78 34.25 -13.37
CA ALA A 18 -6.19 33.89 -12.07
C ALA A 18 -6.15 32.38 -11.78
N SER A 19 -6.54 31.51 -12.72
CA SER A 19 -6.57 30.04 -12.48
C SER A 19 -5.42 29.26 -13.12
N ALA A 20 -4.42 29.93 -13.70
CA ALA A 20 -3.32 29.25 -14.41
C ALA A 20 -2.04 29.04 -13.58
N TYR A 21 -2.01 29.40 -12.30
CA TYR A 21 -0.79 29.27 -11.46
C TYR A 21 -0.85 28.19 -10.38
N ALA A 22 -1.96 27.48 -10.20
CA ALA A 22 -2.09 26.48 -9.13
C ALA A 22 -1.91 25.02 -9.58
N GLN A 23 -1.76 24.73 -10.88
CA GLN A 23 -1.86 23.36 -11.41
C GLN A 23 -0.56 22.89 -12.09
N ALA A 24 0.60 23.14 -11.50
CA ALA A 24 1.89 22.62 -12.00
C ALA A 24 2.63 21.68 -11.02
N GLY A 25 2.09 21.42 -9.83
CA GLY A 25 2.79 20.66 -8.77
C GLY A 25 2.45 19.18 -8.62
N GLU A 26 1.29 18.70 -9.08
CA GLU A 26 0.70 17.51 -8.43
C GLU A 26 0.62 16.22 -9.25
N ARG A 27 1.07 16.18 -10.51
CA ARG A 27 1.08 14.92 -11.29
C ARG A 27 2.28 14.00 -11.01
N SER A 28 3.34 14.49 -10.36
CA SER A 28 4.56 13.71 -10.13
C SER A 28 4.70 13.11 -8.72
N ALA A 29 3.89 13.57 -7.76
CA ALA A 29 3.92 13.11 -6.37
C ALA A 29 3.62 11.60 -6.19
N PRO A 30 2.55 11.02 -6.80
CA PRO A 30 2.24 9.60 -6.58
C PRO A 30 3.27 8.68 -7.22
N ALA A 31 3.75 8.98 -8.42
CA ALA A 31 4.77 8.17 -9.10
C ALA A 31 6.10 8.15 -8.33
N ARG A 32 6.55 9.32 -7.82
CA ARG A 32 7.77 9.41 -7.01
C ARG A 32 7.64 8.69 -5.66
N SER A 33 6.47 8.79 -5.02
CA SER A 33 6.14 8.05 -3.79
C SER A 33 6.11 6.53 -4.01
N ASN A 34 5.50 6.07 -5.11
CA ASN A 34 5.51 4.66 -5.52
C ASN A 34 6.93 4.14 -5.68
N ASN A 35 7.78 4.88 -6.39
CA ASN A 35 9.17 4.48 -6.61
C ASN A 35 9.97 4.44 -5.30
N ALA A 36 9.77 5.43 -4.41
CA ALA A 36 10.44 5.47 -3.10
C ALA A 36 10.04 4.29 -2.20
N SER A 37 8.74 3.98 -2.12
CA SER A 37 8.26 2.81 -1.36
C SER A 37 8.79 1.49 -1.92
N THR A 38 8.89 1.37 -3.25
CA THR A 38 9.40 0.16 -3.91
C THR A 38 10.87 -0.07 -3.57
N LEU A 39 11.69 0.97 -3.60
CA LEU A 39 13.10 0.90 -3.23
C LEU A 39 13.30 0.50 -1.75
N LEU A 40 12.45 1.01 -0.85
CA LEU A 40 12.50 0.63 0.56
C LEU A 40 12.11 -0.84 0.77
N ILE A 41 11.13 -1.35 0.03
CA ILE A 41 10.75 -2.78 0.08
C ILE A 41 11.92 -3.65 -0.40
N GLU A 42 12.58 -3.27 -1.50
CA GLU A 42 13.74 -4.00 -2.02
C GLU A 42 14.90 -4.00 -1.03
N THR A 43 15.19 -2.84 -0.44
CA THR A 43 16.22 -2.68 0.60
C THR A 43 15.91 -3.56 1.82
N ALA A 44 14.66 -3.56 2.29
CA ALA A 44 14.24 -4.40 3.41
C ALA A 44 14.34 -5.89 3.07
N SER A 45 14.07 -6.29 1.82
CA SER A 45 14.23 -7.67 1.37
C SER A 45 15.69 -8.12 1.41
N GLN A 46 16.64 -7.24 1.08
CA GLN A 46 18.07 -7.52 1.20
C GLN A 46 18.48 -7.64 2.67
N GLN A 47 18.08 -6.68 3.51
CA GLN A 47 18.32 -6.72 4.96
C GLN A 47 17.76 -8.00 5.60
N TYR A 48 16.59 -8.44 5.16
CA TYR A 48 16.00 -9.71 5.59
C TYR A 48 16.87 -10.92 5.18
N ALA A 49 17.32 -10.96 3.93
CA ALA A 49 18.20 -12.03 3.43
C ALA A 49 19.54 -12.07 4.20
N ASP A 50 20.03 -10.91 4.64
CA ASP A 50 21.24 -10.76 5.46
C ASP A 50 21.00 -11.06 6.96
N GLY A 51 19.77 -11.42 7.36
CA GLY A 51 19.40 -11.71 8.74
C GLY A 51 19.20 -10.47 9.63
N GLN A 52 19.24 -9.27 9.05
CA GLN A 52 19.09 -8.00 9.75
C GLN A 52 17.61 -7.65 9.97
N LEU A 53 16.90 -8.48 10.74
CA LEU A 53 15.44 -8.40 10.88
C LEU A 53 14.94 -7.05 11.43
N ASP A 54 15.64 -6.46 12.40
CA ASP A 54 15.27 -5.15 12.97
C ASP A 54 15.45 -4.01 11.97
N GLN A 55 16.51 -4.06 11.16
CA GLN A 55 16.73 -3.06 10.10
C GLN A 55 15.68 -3.20 8.99
N ALA A 56 15.36 -4.43 8.60
CA ALA A 56 14.30 -4.71 7.64
C ALA A 56 12.96 -4.15 8.14
N ALA A 57 12.63 -4.34 9.42
CA ALA A 57 11.42 -3.80 10.04
C ALA A 57 11.38 -2.27 9.96
N ALA A 58 12.45 -1.60 10.40
CA ALA A 58 12.54 -0.14 10.36
C ALA A 58 12.45 0.42 8.92
N THR A 59 13.01 -0.29 7.94
CA THR A 59 12.91 0.09 6.52
C THR A 59 11.48 -0.07 5.99
N LEU A 60 10.79 -1.15 6.33
CA LEU A 60 9.38 -1.36 5.95
C LEU A 60 8.43 -0.39 6.65
N GLU A 61 8.71 -0.02 7.89
CA GLU A 61 7.94 1.01 8.60
C GLU A 61 8.05 2.35 7.87
N ARG A 62 9.24 2.73 7.41
CA ARG A 62 9.41 3.91 6.55
C ARG A 62 8.62 3.79 5.24
N ALA A 63 8.64 2.62 4.59
CA ALA A 63 7.83 2.38 3.38
C ALA A 63 6.34 2.55 3.67
N LEU A 64 5.87 2.10 4.84
CA LEU A 64 4.49 2.22 5.28
C LEU A 64 4.09 3.68 5.56
N HIS A 65 5.01 4.51 6.07
CA HIS A 65 4.74 5.95 6.24
C HIS A 65 4.56 6.66 4.89
N ILE A 66 5.28 6.23 3.86
CA ILE A 66 5.12 6.78 2.50
C ILE A 66 3.82 6.25 1.87
N GLN A 67 3.52 4.96 2.06
CA GLN A 67 2.31 4.32 1.53
C GLN A 67 1.65 3.40 2.56
N PRO A 68 0.70 3.92 3.37
CA PRO A 68 0.09 3.18 4.47
C PRO A 68 -0.69 1.93 4.07
N ASN A 69 -1.06 1.83 2.79
CA ASN A 69 -1.91 0.77 2.25
C ASN A 69 -1.22 0.00 1.11
N ASN A 70 0.10 0.09 0.96
CA ASN A 70 0.80 -0.68 -0.05
C ASN A 70 0.76 -2.18 0.30
N PRO A 71 0.17 -3.05 -0.56
CA PRO A 71 -0.01 -4.46 -0.23
C PRO A 71 1.33 -5.21 -0.08
N ALA A 72 2.35 -4.85 -0.86
CA ALA A 72 3.66 -5.48 -0.75
C ALA A 72 4.34 -5.13 0.59
N THR A 73 4.29 -3.87 1.00
CA THR A 73 4.84 -3.45 2.31
C THR A 73 4.17 -4.20 3.47
N LEU A 74 2.83 -4.29 3.45
CA LEU A 74 2.07 -5.04 4.46
C LEU A 74 2.44 -6.53 4.48
N HIS A 75 2.64 -7.14 3.32
CA HIS A 75 3.07 -8.53 3.22
C HIS A 75 4.43 -8.77 3.87
N TYR A 76 5.45 -7.99 3.48
CA TYR A 76 6.81 -8.15 4.02
C TYR A 76 6.88 -7.87 5.52
N LEU A 77 6.12 -6.89 6.02
CA LEU A 77 6.03 -6.65 7.46
C LEU A 77 5.39 -7.85 8.17
N GLY A 78 4.36 -8.46 7.58
CA GLY A 78 3.77 -9.69 8.09
C GLY A 78 4.76 -10.87 8.14
N VAL A 79 5.62 -11.03 7.13
CA VAL A 79 6.69 -12.04 7.13
C VAL A 79 7.66 -11.82 8.29
N LEU A 80 8.07 -10.57 8.55
CA LEU A 80 8.94 -10.26 9.69
C LEU A 80 8.27 -10.59 11.02
N ARG A 81 6.99 -10.23 11.18
CA ARG A 81 6.23 -10.54 12.41
C ARG A 81 6.08 -12.05 12.62
N LEU A 82 5.92 -12.82 11.54
CA LEU A 82 5.91 -14.28 11.62
C LEU A 82 7.25 -14.82 12.17
N GLN A 83 8.38 -14.34 11.64
CA GLN A 83 9.72 -14.73 12.10
C GLN A 83 9.99 -14.33 13.56
N GLN A 84 9.40 -13.23 14.02
CA GLN A 84 9.51 -12.76 15.40
C GLN A 84 8.56 -13.47 16.38
N GLY A 85 7.80 -14.48 15.92
CA GLY A 85 6.83 -15.19 16.77
C GLY A 85 5.52 -14.43 16.99
N GLN A 86 5.33 -13.28 16.34
CA GLN A 86 4.16 -12.41 16.48
C GLN A 86 3.06 -12.82 15.49
N TYR A 87 2.58 -14.04 15.64
CA TYR A 87 1.75 -14.71 14.62
C TYR A 87 0.41 -14.00 14.36
N GLU A 88 -0.26 -13.48 15.40
CA GLU A 88 -1.51 -12.73 15.23
C GLU A 88 -1.31 -11.46 14.39
N GLN A 89 -0.20 -10.75 14.62
CA GLN A 89 0.13 -9.56 13.84
C GLN A 89 0.48 -9.91 12.39
N ALA A 90 1.20 -11.01 12.18
CA ALA A 90 1.53 -11.51 10.85
C ALA A 90 0.26 -11.81 10.03
N GLU A 91 -0.70 -12.49 10.64
CA GLU A 91 -2.01 -12.78 10.04
C GLU A 91 -2.76 -11.49 9.70
N ASN A 92 -2.88 -10.55 10.65
CA ASN A 92 -3.61 -9.30 10.43
C ASN A 92 -3.03 -8.50 9.25
N LEU A 93 -1.70 -8.40 9.18
CA LEU A 93 -1.01 -7.70 8.10
C LEU A 93 -1.22 -8.39 6.75
N ALA A 94 -1.16 -9.73 6.71
CA ALA A 94 -1.39 -10.50 5.51
C ALA A 94 -2.84 -10.37 5.00
N LEU A 95 -3.83 -10.39 5.89
CA LEU A 95 -5.23 -10.13 5.55
C LEU A 95 -5.42 -8.72 4.97
N ARG A 96 -4.85 -7.71 5.64
CA ARG A 96 -4.90 -6.31 5.16
C ARG A 96 -4.25 -6.14 3.79
N SER A 97 -3.14 -6.82 3.55
CA SER A 97 -2.47 -6.88 2.23
C SER A 97 -3.37 -7.53 1.19
N ASN A 98 -3.97 -8.68 1.51
CA ASN A 98 -4.80 -9.46 0.61
C ASN A 98 -6.03 -8.68 0.11
N LEU A 99 -6.63 -7.86 0.99
CA LEU A 99 -7.74 -6.96 0.63
C LEU A 99 -7.33 -5.86 -0.37
N ARG A 100 -6.04 -5.56 -0.50
CA ARG A 100 -5.50 -4.44 -1.30
C ARG A 100 -4.69 -4.88 -2.52
N VAL A 101 -4.52 -6.18 -2.72
CA VAL A 101 -3.58 -6.75 -3.71
C VAL A 101 -4.01 -6.58 -5.18
N GLY A 102 -5.30 -6.31 -5.43
CA GLY A 102 -5.86 -6.17 -6.77
C GLY A 102 -5.68 -7.44 -7.62
N ALA A 103 -5.21 -7.26 -8.85
CA ALA A 103 -4.99 -8.33 -9.84
C ALA A 103 -3.64 -9.08 -9.67
N ASN A 104 -2.84 -8.75 -8.66
CA ASN A 104 -1.57 -9.45 -8.42
C ASN A 104 -1.81 -10.81 -7.74
N HIS A 105 -2.07 -11.83 -8.56
CA HIS A 105 -2.33 -13.20 -8.10
C HIS A 105 -1.15 -13.80 -7.33
N ALA A 106 0.09 -13.49 -7.70
CA ALA A 106 1.28 -13.99 -7.02
C ALA A 106 1.33 -13.49 -5.57
N LEU A 107 1.14 -12.18 -5.36
CA LEU A 107 1.14 -11.60 -4.02
C LEU A 107 -0.07 -12.07 -3.20
N ARG A 108 -1.23 -12.25 -3.83
CA ARG A 108 -2.42 -12.85 -3.19
C ARG A 108 -2.10 -14.24 -2.62
N ASN A 109 -1.50 -15.11 -3.42
CA ASN A 109 -1.14 -16.46 -3.00
C ASN A 109 -0.11 -16.45 -1.86
N ARG A 110 0.89 -15.57 -1.92
CA ARG A 110 1.86 -15.38 -0.83
C ARG A 110 1.21 -14.90 0.46
N ASN A 111 0.22 -14.01 0.38
CA ASN A 111 -0.54 -13.59 1.55
C ASN A 111 -1.33 -14.74 2.18
N LEU A 112 -1.96 -15.59 1.37
CA LEU A 112 -2.67 -16.78 1.86
C LEU A 112 -1.72 -17.76 2.55
N GLN A 113 -0.55 -18.02 1.96
CA GLN A 113 0.49 -18.84 2.59
C GLN A 113 0.95 -18.28 3.94
N LEU A 114 1.10 -16.96 4.03
CA LEU A 114 1.49 -16.30 5.26
C LEU A 114 0.41 -16.41 6.34
N ILE A 115 -0.87 -16.27 5.99
CA ILE A 115 -2.01 -16.47 6.91
C ILE A 115 -2.00 -17.90 7.44
N GLU A 116 -1.87 -18.88 6.55
CA GLU A 116 -1.84 -20.29 6.93
C GLU A 116 -0.65 -20.63 7.83
N ALA A 117 0.54 -20.09 7.51
CA ALA A 117 1.73 -20.25 8.33
C ALA A 117 1.54 -19.65 9.74
N ALA A 118 0.94 -18.46 9.83
CA ALA A 118 0.61 -17.84 11.11
C ALA A 118 -0.36 -18.70 11.93
N HIS A 119 -1.42 -19.24 11.31
CA HIS A 119 -2.37 -20.13 12.00
C HIS A 119 -1.72 -21.41 12.53
N LYS A 120 -0.86 -22.04 11.71
CA LYS A 120 -0.13 -23.25 12.12
C LYS A 120 0.79 -22.97 13.31
N ALA A 121 1.50 -21.85 13.28
CA ALA A 121 2.41 -21.47 14.35
C ALA A 121 1.69 -21.09 15.66
N GLN A 122 0.44 -20.60 15.59
CA GLN A 122 -0.40 -20.34 16.77
C GLN A 122 -0.92 -21.62 17.43
N ARG A 123 -1.01 -22.75 16.71
CA ARG A 123 -1.51 -24.02 17.22
C ARG A 123 -0.45 -25.12 17.09
N PRO A 124 0.66 -25.05 17.85
CA PRO A 124 1.73 -26.05 17.78
C PRO A 124 1.23 -27.48 18.07
N ASP A 125 0.15 -27.62 18.85
CA ASP A 125 -0.39 -28.91 19.31
C ASP A 125 -1.31 -29.62 18.28
N MET A 126 -1.55 -29.03 17.10
CA MET A 126 -2.39 -29.62 16.03
C MET A 126 -1.60 -30.26 14.89
N LEU A 127 -0.26 -30.33 14.98
CA LEU A 127 0.50 -31.18 14.08
C LEU A 127 0.09 -32.63 14.33
N PRO A 128 -0.29 -33.43 13.31
CA PRO A 128 -0.50 -34.85 13.54
C PRO A 128 0.80 -35.40 14.11
N THR A 129 0.78 -35.78 15.38
CA THR A 129 1.72 -36.75 15.92
C THR A 129 1.53 -37.99 15.05
N THR A 130 2.32 -38.10 13.99
CA THR A 130 2.54 -39.36 13.30
C THR A 130 3.27 -40.26 14.28
N ALA A 131 2.53 -40.80 15.24
CA ALA A 131 2.82 -42.06 15.85
C ALA A 131 2.58 -43.09 14.75
N HIS A 132 3.67 -43.62 14.18
CA HIS A 132 3.86 -45.00 13.73
C HIS A 132 5.28 -45.16 13.20
#